data_AF-A0AAU7NTT9-F1
#
_entry.id   AF-A0AAU7NTT9-F1
#
_cell.length_a   1.000
_cell.length_b   1.000
_cell.length_c   1.000
_cell.angle_alpha   90.00
_cell.angle_beta   90.00
_cell.angle_gamma   90.00
#
_symmetry.space_group_name_H-M   'P 1'
#
loop_
_entity.id
_entity.type
_entity.pdbx_description
1 polymer ?
#
loop_
_entity_poly.entity_id
_entity_poly.type
_entity_poly.pdbx_seq_one_letter_code
_entity_poly.pdbx_strand_id
1 'polypeptide(L)'
;MQHIDEGLVTFTKNKHDAPFNWAETPVGEFFQVDYSEDYPQQAFLAVPYRGHWFYIADDDLESKSTFMLLTQLFDLQAGQTKYNGPTLTLPVR
;
A
#
# COMPACT_ATOMS: atom_id res chain seq x y z
N MET A 1 -20.70 -0.58 -4.20
CA MET A 1 -21.45 -1.80 -4.59
C MET A 1 -20.94 -2.38 -5.90
N GLN A 2 -20.71 -1.56 -6.93
CA GLN A 2 -20.27 -2.02 -8.26
C GLN A 2 -19.03 -2.96 -8.28
N HIS A 3 -17.96 -2.67 -7.52
CA HIS A 3 -16.77 -3.54 -7.50
C HIS A 3 -16.99 -4.93 -6.85
N ILE A 4 -17.99 -5.08 -5.96
CA ILE A 4 -18.27 -6.39 -5.34
C ILE A 4 -18.97 -7.29 -6.38
N ASP A 5 -19.92 -6.72 -7.12
CA ASP A 5 -20.68 -7.44 -8.14
C ASP A 5 -19.80 -7.85 -9.35
N GLU A 6 -18.77 -7.07 -9.65
CA GLU A 6 -17.78 -7.38 -10.70
C GLU A 6 -16.69 -8.37 -10.24
N GLY A 7 -16.77 -8.89 -9.01
CA GLY A 7 -15.79 -9.85 -8.46
C GLY A 7 -14.40 -9.25 -8.23
N LEU A 8 -14.32 -7.92 -8.18
CA LEU A 8 -13.08 -7.14 -8.19
C LEU A 8 -12.47 -6.96 -6.81
N VAL A 9 -13.24 -7.27 -5.76
CA VAL A 9 -12.84 -7.23 -4.35
C VAL A 9 -13.36 -8.47 -3.64
N THR A 10 -12.58 -8.97 -2.68
CA THR A 10 -13.02 -10.07 -1.82
C THR A 10 -14.10 -9.56 -0.86
N PHE A 11 -15.31 -10.10 -0.95
CA PHE A 11 -16.34 -9.86 0.06
C PHE A 11 -16.08 -10.72 1.28
N THR A 12 -15.30 -10.19 2.23
CA THR A 12 -15.06 -10.86 3.51
C THR A 12 -16.33 -10.77 4.35
N LYS A 13 -16.84 -11.93 4.76
CA LYS A 13 -17.98 -12.03 5.67
C LYS A 13 -17.51 -12.31 7.09
N ASN A 14 -18.22 -11.76 8.06
CA ASN A 14 -18.05 -12.14 9.46
C ASN A 14 -18.80 -13.46 9.77
N LYS A 15 -18.72 -13.93 11.02
CA LYS A 15 -19.37 -15.17 11.48
C LYS A 15 -20.90 -15.16 11.38
N HIS A 16 -21.52 -13.99 11.16
CA HIS A 16 -22.96 -13.79 11.06
C HIS A 16 -23.39 -13.47 9.61
N ASP A 17 -22.58 -13.83 8.61
CA ASP A 17 -22.83 -13.59 7.18
C ASP A 17 -22.96 -12.10 6.76
N ALA A 18 -22.62 -11.17 7.67
CA ALA A 18 -22.61 -9.73 7.40
C ALA A 18 -21.24 -9.26 6.84
N PRO A 19 -21.18 -8.11 6.14
CA PRO A 19 -19.92 -7.55 5.67
C PRO A 19 -18.93 -7.37 6.82
N PHE A 20 -17.71 -7.88 6.65
CA PHE A 20 -16.64 -7.68 7.62
C PHE A 20 -16.04 -6.29 7.46
N ASN A 21 -16.08 -5.49 8.53
CA ASN A 21 -15.46 -4.18 8.54
C ASN A 21 -13.97 -4.30 8.88
N TRP A 22 -13.11 -4.17 7.86
CA TRP A 22 -11.66 -4.23 8.05
C TRP A 22 -11.09 -3.06 8.87
N ALA A 23 -11.80 -1.92 8.90
CA ALA A 23 -11.39 -0.76 9.70
C ALA A 23 -11.48 -1.02 11.21
N GLU A 24 -12.27 -2.02 11.64
CA GLU A 24 -12.39 -2.39 13.06
C GLU A 24 -11.33 -3.41 13.51
N THR A 25 -10.43 -3.83 12.61
CA THR A 25 -9.31 -4.68 13.00
C THR A 25 -8.20 -3.84 13.63
N PRO A 26 -7.36 -4.42 14.50
CA PRO A 26 -6.19 -3.71 15.02
C PRO A 26 -5.30 -3.12 13.91
N VAL A 27 -5.21 -3.80 12.76
CA VAL A 27 -4.47 -3.28 11.60
C VAL A 27 -5.17 -2.07 10.96
N GLY A 28 -6.50 -2.11 10.86
CA GLY A 28 -7.30 -1.00 10.32
C GLY A 28 -7.25 0.26 11.17
N GLU A 29 -6.93 0.14 12.47
CA GLU A 29 -6.70 1.27 13.38
C GLU A 29 -5.35 1.98 13.12
N PHE A 30 -4.31 1.24 12.71
CA PHE A 30 -2.95 1.78 12.50
C PHE A 30 -2.58 2.04 11.04
N PHE A 31 -3.45 1.64 10.10
CA PHE A 31 -3.18 1.78 8.68
C PHE A 31 -4.46 2.03 7.89
N GLN A 32 -4.74 3.31 7.67
CA GLN A 32 -5.88 3.80 6.95
C GLN A 32 -5.49 4.23 5.53
N VAL A 33 -6.27 3.77 4.55
CA VAL A 33 -6.12 4.15 3.14
C VAL A 33 -7.44 4.72 2.68
N ASP A 34 -7.43 5.99 2.33
CA ASP A 34 -8.57 6.70 1.81
C ASP A 34 -8.62 6.61 0.28
N TYR A 35 -9.75 7.04 -0.29
CA TYR A 35 -9.88 7.14 -1.74
C TYR A 35 -10.62 8.40 -2.16
N SER A 36 -10.31 8.88 -3.36
CA SER A 36 -10.96 10.02 -4.02
C SER A 36 -11.08 9.77 -5.52
N GLU A 37 -12.05 10.42 -6.18
CA GLU A 37 -12.16 10.38 -7.65
C GLU A 37 -11.06 11.22 -8.31
N ASP A 38 -10.81 12.41 -7.75
CA ASP A 38 -9.74 13.30 -8.19
C ASP A 38 -8.45 13.09 -7.39
N TYR A 39 -7.34 13.63 -7.90
CA TYR A 39 -6.06 13.56 -7.20
C TYR A 39 -6.14 14.29 -5.84
N PRO A 40 -5.77 13.64 -4.72
CA PRO A 40 -5.85 14.24 -3.39
C PRO A 40 -4.77 15.32 -3.19
N GLN A 41 -5.19 16.53 -2.78
CA GLN A 41 -4.25 17.66 -2.61
C GLN A 41 -3.30 17.50 -1.42
N GLN A 42 -3.74 16.81 -0.37
CA GLN A 42 -2.98 16.63 0.88
C GLN A 42 -2.75 15.14 1.14
N ALA A 43 -2.07 14.48 0.21
CA ALA A 43 -1.66 13.09 0.34
C ALA A 43 -0.15 12.99 0.55
N PHE A 44 0.24 12.16 1.50
CA PHE A 44 1.63 11.72 1.64
C PHE A 44 2.06 10.83 0.48
N LEU A 45 1.18 9.92 0.09
CA LEU A 45 1.34 9.02 -1.04
C LEU A 45 -0.04 8.84 -1.67
N ALA A 46 -0.11 8.90 -3.00
CA ALA A 46 -1.31 8.63 -3.76
C ALA A 46 -0.99 7.74 -4.96
N VAL A 47 -1.81 6.72 -5.17
CA VAL A 47 -1.67 5.75 -6.26
C VAL A 47 -2.98 5.70 -7.05
N PRO A 48 -2.95 5.89 -8.38
CA PRO A 48 -4.14 5.75 -9.20
C PRO A 48 -4.45 4.26 -9.40
N TYR A 49 -5.70 3.88 -9.16
CA TYR A 49 -6.18 2.53 -9.39
C TYR A 49 -7.66 2.54 -9.78
N ARG A 50 -7.98 1.95 -10.94
CA ARG A 50 -9.36 1.79 -11.45
C ARG A 50 -10.21 3.08 -11.45
N GLY A 51 -9.63 4.17 -11.93
CA GLY A 51 -10.35 5.45 -12.04
C GLY A 51 -10.52 6.21 -10.72
N HIS A 52 -9.91 5.72 -9.64
CA HIS A 52 -9.84 6.42 -8.36
C HIS A 52 -8.39 6.57 -7.92
N TRP A 53 -8.15 7.49 -6.99
CA TRP A 53 -6.91 7.64 -6.27
C TRP A 53 -7.04 7.03 -4.90
N PHE A 54 -6.12 6.14 -4.53
CA PHE A 54 -6.00 5.60 -3.18
C PHE A 54 -4.80 6.22 -2.52
N TYR A 55 -4.95 6.69 -1.29
CA TYR A 55 -3.93 7.52 -0.67
C TYR A 55 -3.87 7.37 0.85
N ILE A 56 -2.71 7.76 1.40
CA ILE A 56 -2.51 8.02 2.82
C ILE A 56 -2.50 9.54 2.99
N ALA A 57 -3.31 10.07 3.90
CA ALA A 57 -3.38 11.50 4.17
C ALA A 57 -2.05 12.04 4.70
N ASP A 58 -1.75 13.32 4.44
CA ASP A 58 -0.50 13.92 4.89
C ASP A 58 -0.46 14.19 6.42
N ASP A 59 -1.60 14.31 7.07
CA ASP A 59 -1.73 14.47 8.52
C ASP A 59 -1.84 13.13 9.28
N ASP A 60 -1.93 12.01 8.58
CA ASP A 60 -1.98 10.67 9.18
C ASP A 60 -0.58 10.12 9.48
N LEU A 61 -0.07 10.43 10.67
CA LEU A 61 1.26 10.01 11.13
C LEU A 61 1.36 8.50 11.45
N GLU A 62 0.25 7.86 11.85
CA GLU A 62 0.23 6.44 12.20
C GLU A 62 0.36 5.58 10.95
N SER A 63 -0.45 5.86 9.92
CA SER A 63 -0.38 5.15 8.64
C SER A 63 0.97 5.35 7.95
N LYS A 64 1.57 6.55 8.06
CA LYS A 64 2.94 6.82 7.58
C LYS A 64 3.98 5.94 8.26
N SER A 65 3.91 5.85 9.59
CA SER A 65 4.85 5.05 10.38
C SER A 65 4.73 3.56 10.02
N THR A 66 3.51 3.05 9.89
CA THR A 66 3.25 1.67 9.44
C THR A 66 3.75 1.43 8.02
N PHE A 67 3.52 2.35 7.08
CA PHE A 67 4.02 2.25 5.71
C PHE A 67 5.55 2.22 5.66
N MET A 68 6.22 3.06 6.45
CA MET A 68 7.69 3.08 6.54
C MET A 68 8.24 1.76 7.10
N LEU A 69 7.61 1.19 8.13
CA LEU A 69 7.99 -0.12 8.66
C LEU A 69 7.86 -1.21 7.57
N LEU A 70 6.73 -1.24 6.85
CA LEU A 70 6.53 -2.20 5.77
C LEU A 70 7.57 -2.03 4.66
N THR A 71 7.92 -0.80 4.31
CA THR A 71 8.97 -0.49 3.33
C THR A 71 10.33 -1.02 3.82
N GLN A 72 10.69 -0.78 5.07
CA GLN A 72 11.93 -1.30 5.66
C GLN A 72 11.96 -2.83 5.67
N LEU A 73 10.86 -3.49 6.03
CA LEU A 73 10.76 -4.96 6.00
C LEU A 73 10.88 -5.51 4.57
N PHE A 74 10.28 -4.82 3.59
CA PHE A 74 10.41 -5.17 2.18
C PHE A 74 11.85 -4.99 1.70
N ASP A 75 12.50 -3.88 2.04
CA ASP A 75 13.89 -3.60 1.68
C ASP A 75 14.86 -4.62 2.28
N LEU A 76 14.62 -5.07 3.51
CA LEU A 76 15.40 -6.15 4.14
C LEU A 76 15.27 -7.48 3.39
N GLN A 77 14.08 -7.80 2.87
CA GLN A 77 13.89 -8.96 1.99
C GLN A 77 14.51 -8.74 0.60
N ALA A 78 14.43 -7.51 0.08
CA ALA A 78 14.98 -7.09 -1.20
C ALA A 78 16.50 -6.85 -1.17
N GLY A 79 17.14 -6.95 0.00
CA GLY A 79 18.60 -6.97 0.18
C GLY A 79 19.32 -8.13 -0.53
N GLN A 80 18.60 -8.97 -1.28
CA GLN A 80 19.13 -9.91 -2.27
C GLN A 80 19.02 -9.40 -3.72
N THR A 81 18.84 -8.10 -3.94
CA THR A 81 18.88 -7.51 -5.28
C THR A 81 20.33 -7.23 -5.67
N LYS A 82 20.81 -7.97 -6.67
CA LYS A 82 22.14 -7.81 -7.25
C LYS A 82 22.33 -6.36 -7.70
N TYR A 83 23.36 -5.72 -7.16
CA TYR A 83 23.88 -4.46 -7.68
C TYR A 83 24.26 -4.64 -9.16
N ASN A 84 23.45 -4.10 -10.07
CA ASN A 84 23.72 -4.05 -11.52
C ASN A 84 24.46 -2.74 -11.91
N GLY A 85 25.31 -2.22 -11.03
CA GLY A 85 26.21 -1.12 -11.41
C GLY A 85 27.30 -1.62 -12.36
N PRO A 86 27.87 -0.72 -13.19
CA PRO A 86 28.87 -1.11 -14.19
C PRO A 86 30.07 -1.78 -13.52
N THR A 87 30.38 -3.00 -13.95
CA THR A 87 31.59 -3.70 -13.53
C THR A 87 32.78 -3.09 -14.26
N LEU A 88 33.61 -2.32 -13.55
CA LEU A 88 34.84 -1.76 -14.11
C LEU A 88 35.91 -2.85 -14.15
N THR A 89 36.30 -3.30 -15.35
CA THR A 89 37.41 -4.22 -15.55
C THR A 89 38.65 -3.44 -15.99
N LEU A 90 39.76 -3.63 -15.26
CA LEU A 90 41.08 -3.12 -15.66
C LEU A 90 41.78 -4.18 -16.51
N PRO A 91 42.24 -3.87 -17.73
CA PRO A 91 43.03 -4.81 -18.51
C PRO A 91 44.42 -4.96 -17.88
N VAL A 92 44.86 -6.21 -17.72
CA VAL A 92 46.23 -6.53 -17.33
C VAL A 92 47.15 -6.45 -18.55
N ARG A 93 48.24 -5.69 -18.42
CA ARG A 93 49.46 -5.77 -19.23
C ARG A 93 50.67 -5.59 -18.34
#